data_AF-M5T3W2-F1
#
_entry.id   AF-M5T3W2-F1
#
_cell.length_a   1.000
_cell.length_b   1.000
_cell.length_c   1.000
_cell.angle_alpha   90.00
_cell.angle_beta   90.00
_cell.angle_gamma   90.00
#
_symmetry.space_group_name_H-M   'P 1'
#
loop_
_entity.id
_entity.type
_entity.pdbx_description
1 polymer ?
#
loop_
_entity_poly.entity_id
_entity_poly.type
_entity_poly.pdbx_seq_one_letter_code
_entity_poly.pdbx_strand_id
1 'polypeptide(L)'
;MKKNDFELGCCLVAEIEVFGELATAKFPIRTSWLIGMTYHGVPFEPSYWATIKNASKKMRLVRTTKKLVEIGLLQRLCLRRKDRTSHVVPTAGFLAETITELDVEVSRNDFFAGLNKSDWGRDLIEPIREQLEPNSFGQI
;
A
#
# COMPACT_ATOMS: atom_id res chain seq x y z
N MET A 1 -0.17 15.81 2.16
CA MET A 1 -0.47 15.18 0.85
C MET A 1 -1.66 15.79 0.07
N LYS A 2 -1.82 15.56 -1.26
CA LYS A 2 -3.04 15.94 -2.02
C LYS A 2 -4.17 14.91 -1.80
N LYS A 3 -5.44 15.33 -1.77
CA LYS A 3 -6.61 14.45 -1.51
C LYS A 3 -6.63 13.12 -2.30
N ASN A 4 -6.35 13.17 -3.60
CA ASN A 4 -6.37 11.95 -4.43
C ASN A 4 -5.16 11.04 -4.17
N ASP A 5 -4.02 11.64 -3.79
CA ASP A 5 -2.81 10.91 -3.45
C ASP A 5 -3.05 10.19 -2.10
N PHE A 6 -3.66 10.88 -1.13
CA PHE A 6 -4.05 10.31 0.16
C PHE A 6 -5.09 9.19 0.02
N GLU A 7 -6.15 9.39 -0.78
CA GLU A 7 -7.15 8.34 -1.03
C GLU A 7 -6.49 7.04 -1.55
N LEU A 8 -5.50 7.16 -2.44
CA LEU A 8 -4.75 6.01 -2.92
C LEU A 8 -3.85 5.43 -1.82
N GLY A 9 -3.18 6.27 -1.03
CA GLY A 9 -2.40 5.86 0.14
C GLY A 9 -3.23 5.03 1.12
N CYS A 10 -4.41 5.51 1.53
CA CYS A 10 -5.31 4.80 2.44
C CYS A 10 -5.69 3.41 1.90
N CYS A 11 -6.01 3.34 0.60
CA CYS A 11 -6.30 2.08 -0.07
C CYS A 11 -5.11 1.10 0.04
N LEU A 12 -3.89 1.57 -0.22
CA LEU A 12 -2.69 0.73 -0.14
C LEU A 12 -2.39 0.27 1.29
N VAL A 13 -2.53 1.15 2.29
CA VAL A 13 -2.35 0.82 3.71
C VAL A 13 -3.34 -0.27 4.13
N ALA A 14 -4.61 -0.12 3.78
CA ALA A 14 -5.65 -1.10 4.12
C ALA A 14 -5.35 -2.51 3.54
N GLU A 15 -4.85 -2.61 2.30
CA GLU A 15 -4.47 -3.91 1.73
C GLU A 15 -3.30 -4.56 2.47
N ILE A 16 -2.33 -3.75 2.91
CA ILE A 16 -1.18 -4.23 3.69
C ILE A 16 -1.64 -4.74 5.05
N GLU A 17 -2.56 -4.02 5.71
CA GLU A 17 -3.17 -4.47 6.98
C GLU A 17 -3.93 -5.78 6.82
N VAL A 18 -4.83 -5.87 5.82
CA VAL A 18 -5.58 -7.09 5.53
C VAL A 18 -4.62 -8.25 5.22
N PHE A 19 -3.52 -7.99 4.49
CA PHE A 19 -2.50 -9.00 4.25
C PHE A 19 -1.83 -9.48 5.53
N GLY A 20 -1.49 -8.56 6.45
CA GLY A 20 -0.95 -8.86 7.76
C GLY A 20 -1.91 -9.66 8.65
N GLU A 21 -3.19 -9.30 8.66
CA GLU A 21 -4.23 -10.00 9.41
C GLU A 21 -4.37 -11.45 8.91
N LEU A 22 -4.54 -11.64 7.60
CA LEU A 22 -4.64 -12.96 6.97
C LEU A 22 -3.37 -13.79 7.15
N ALA A 23 -2.23 -13.13 7.33
CA ALA A 23 -0.97 -13.77 7.63
C ALA A 23 -0.97 -14.45 9.01
N THR A 24 -1.73 -13.95 9.98
CA THR A 24 -1.86 -14.57 11.30
C THR A 24 -2.98 -15.62 11.36
N ALA A 25 -3.79 -15.72 10.30
CA ALA A 25 -4.88 -16.68 10.21
C ALA A 25 -4.33 -18.13 10.24
N LYS A 26 -4.99 -18.98 11.04
CA LYS A 26 -4.58 -20.39 11.26
C LYS A 26 -4.73 -21.30 10.04
N PHE A 27 -5.46 -20.86 9.01
CA PHE A 27 -5.76 -21.66 7.83
C PHE A 27 -5.05 -21.12 6.60
N PRO A 28 -4.38 -21.97 5.79
CA PRO A 28 -3.72 -21.52 4.58
C PRO A 28 -4.76 -21.14 3.53
N ILE A 29 -5.09 -19.85 3.46
CA ILE A 29 -5.75 -19.28 2.29
C ILE A 29 -4.66 -19.19 1.22
N ARG A 30 -4.86 -19.84 0.07
CA ARG A 30 -3.97 -19.71 -1.09
C ARG A 30 -4.76 -19.11 -2.23
N THR A 31 -4.55 -17.82 -2.46
CA THR A 31 -5.16 -17.09 -3.58
C THR A 31 -4.08 -16.46 -4.43
N SER A 32 -4.40 -16.18 -5.69
CA SER A 32 -3.53 -15.39 -6.56
C SER A 32 -3.26 -14.00 -5.99
N TRP A 33 -4.19 -13.44 -5.21
CA TRP A 33 -3.99 -12.18 -4.48
C TRP A 33 -2.87 -12.31 -3.43
N LEU A 34 -2.89 -13.35 -2.57
CA LEU A 34 -1.84 -13.56 -1.56
C LEU A 34 -0.45 -13.77 -2.19
N ILE A 35 -0.39 -14.55 -3.27
CA ILE A 35 0.86 -14.78 -4.01
C ILE A 35 1.35 -13.46 -4.61
N GLY A 36 0.47 -12.69 -5.26
CA GLY A 36 0.82 -11.39 -5.81
C GLY A 36 1.29 -10.39 -4.75
N MET A 37 0.60 -10.33 -3.62
CA MET A 37 0.97 -9.48 -2.49
C MET A 37 2.33 -9.86 -1.89
N THR A 38 2.62 -11.16 -1.78
CA THR A 38 3.88 -11.68 -1.26
C THR A 38 5.05 -11.30 -2.17
N TYR A 39 4.94 -11.56 -3.47
CA TYR A 39 6.10 -11.51 -4.38
C TYR A 39 6.21 -10.25 -5.24
N HIS A 40 5.14 -9.48 -5.40
CA HIS A 40 5.09 -8.43 -6.41
C HIS A 40 4.81 -7.06 -5.80
N GLY A 41 3.77 -6.92 -5.00
CA GLY A 41 3.36 -5.60 -4.50
C GLY A 41 1.91 -5.58 -4.10
N VAL A 42 1.41 -4.41 -3.72
CA VAL A 42 -0.02 -4.20 -3.48
C VAL A 42 -0.77 -4.28 -4.81
N PRO A 43 -1.80 -5.12 -4.95
CA PRO A 43 -2.61 -5.15 -6.16
C PRO A 43 -3.16 -3.77 -6.48
N PHE A 44 -2.97 -3.32 -7.72
CA PHE A 44 -3.37 -1.97 -8.14
C PHE A 44 -4.90 -1.83 -8.27
N GLU A 45 -5.57 -2.92 -8.64
CA GLU A 45 -7.03 -3.01 -8.68
C GLU A 45 -7.47 -4.27 -7.94
N PRO A 46 -7.56 -4.24 -6.60
CA PRO A 46 -8.38 -5.19 -5.87
C PRO A 46 -9.79 -5.09 -6.43
N SER A 47 -10.38 -6.22 -6.77
CA SER A 47 -11.67 -6.33 -7.48
C SER A 47 -12.82 -5.57 -6.81
N TYR A 48 -12.68 -5.21 -5.54
CA TYR A 48 -13.67 -4.47 -4.76
C TYR A 48 -13.45 -2.95 -4.72
N TRP A 49 -12.26 -2.42 -5.03
CA TRP A 49 -12.03 -0.96 -5.16
C TRP A 49 -12.78 -0.36 -6.35
N ALA A 50 -12.99 -1.18 -7.37
CA ALA A 50 -13.70 -0.85 -8.58
C ALA A 50 -14.97 -1.70 -8.68
N THR A 51 -16.02 -1.33 -7.94
CA THR A 51 -17.35 -1.76 -8.37
C THR A 51 -17.60 -1.15 -9.76
N ILE A 52 -18.21 -1.93 -10.66
CA ILE A 52 -18.51 -1.55 -12.06
C ILE A 52 -19.22 -0.18 -12.16
N LYS A 53 -19.84 0.27 -11.07
CA LYS A 53 -20.55 1.55 -10.93
C LYS A 53 -19.66 2.80 -10.85
N ASN A 54 -18.32 2.71 -10.80
CA ASN A 54 -17.46 3.91 -10.61
C ASN A 54 -16.24 4.00 -11.55
N ALA A 55 -16.47 3.98 -12.86
CA ALA A 55 -15.43 4.17 -13.88
C ALA A 55 -14.63 5.48 -13.72
N SER A 56 -15.28 6.55 -13.22
CA SER A 56 -14.63 7.84 -12.95
C SER A 56 -13.59 7.72 -11.82
N LYS A 57 -13.95 7.10 -10.69
CA LYS A 57 -12.99 6.83 -9.60
C LYS A 57 -11.84 5.95 -10.08
N LYS A 58 -12.13 4.91 -10.86
CA LYS A 58 -11.09 4.07 -11.46
C LYS A 58 -10.10 4.89 -12.29
N MET A 59 -10.58 5.71 -13.22
CA MET A 59 -9.71 6.53 -14.06
C MET A 59 -8.92 7.56 -13.25
N ARG A 60 -9.53 8.12 -12.19
CA ARG A 60 -8.84 9.00 -11.25
C ARG A 60 -7.68 8.29 -10.56
N LEU A 61 -7.89 7.10 -9.98
CA LEU A 61 -6.83 6.32 -9.32
C LEU A 61 -5.71 5.92 -10.29
N VAL A 62 -6.04 5.57 -11.54
CA VAL A 62 -5.06 5.30 -12.60
C VAL A 62 -4.19 6.54 -12.87
N ARG A 63 -4.81 7.72 -13.00
CA ARG A 63 -4.08 8.98 -13.23
C ARG A 63 -3.21 9.34 -12.03
N THR A 64 -3.75 9.23 -10.82
CA THR A 64 -3.00 9.45 -9.56
C THR A 64 -1.79 8.53 -9.51
N THR A 65 -1.95 7.24 -9.78
CA THR A 65 -0.86 6.27 -9.74
C THR A 65 0.23 6.62 -10.75
N LYS A 66 -0.13 6.98 -11.99
CA LYS A 66 0.85 7.43 -12.98
C LYS A 66 1.65 8.63 -12.48
N LYS A 67 0.97 9.64 -11.95
CA LYS A 67 1.60 10.83 -11.36
C LYS A 67 2.54 10.47 -10.21
N LEU A 68 2.11 9.61 -9.27
CA LEU A 68 2.94 9.21 -8.13
C LEU A 68 4.17 8.40 -8.56
N VAL A 69 4.10 7.68 -9.68
CA VAL A 69 5.26 7.00 -10.28
C VAL A 69 6.23 7.97 -10.90
N GLU A 70 5.72 8.96 -11.64
CA GLU A 70 6.55 10.01 -12.26
C GLU A 70 7.37 10.80 -11.22
N ILE A 71 6.82 10.99 -10.02
CA ILE A 71 7.51 11.66 -8.90
C ILE A 71 8.22 10.69 -7.93
N GLY A 72 8.28 9.40 -8.25
CA GLY A 72 9.05 8.42 -7.49
C GLY A 72 8.46 7.94 -6.15
N LEU A 73 7.16 8.18 -5.90
CA LEU A 73 6.48 7.71 -4.68
C LEU A 73 5.85 6.32 -4.82
N LEU A 74 5.68 5.84 -6.05
CA LEU A 74 5.22 4.48 -6.36
C LEU A 74 6.06 3.87 -7.49
N GLN A 75 6.24 2.55 -7.46
CA GLN A 75 6.71 1.77 -8.59
C GLN A 75 5.55 0.92 -9.14
N ARG A 76 5.41 0.86 -10.47
CA ARG A 76 4.40 0.00 -11.14
C ARG A 76 5.00 -1.31 -11.57
N LEU A 77 4.25 -2.39 -11.35
CA LEU A 77 4.51 -3.69 -11.97
C LEU A 77 3.45 -3.98 -13.03
N CYS A 78 3.88 -3.92 -14.29
CA CYS A 78 3.05 -4.21 -15.45
C CYS A 78 3.20 -5.69 -15.85
N LEU A 79 2.08 -6.34 -16.19
CA LEU A 79 2.15 -7.66 -16.81
C LEU A 79 2.75 -7.55 -18.21
N ARG A 80 3.64 -8.48 -18.55
CA ARG A 80 4.53 -8.51 -19.73
C ARG A 80 3.85 -8.39 -21.12
N ARG A 81 2.54 -8.19 -21.22
CA ARG A 81 1.78 -8.19 -22.48
C ARG A 81 0.57 -7.22 -22.55
N LYS A 82 0.33 -6.37 -21.55
CA LYS A 82 -0.91 -5.56 -21.51
C LYS A 82 -0.77 -4.11 -21.09
N ASP A 83 0.43 -3.61 -20.77
CA ASP A 83 0.70 -2.28 -20.16
C ASP A 83 -0.19 -1.92 -18.95
N ARG A 84 -0.92 -2.91 -18.44
CA ARG A 84 -1.85 -2.78 -17.33
C ARG A 84 -1.05 -3.00 -16.05
N THR A 85 -1.09 -2.01 -15.18
CA THR A 85 -0.58 -2.13 -13.82
C THR A 85 -1.33 -3.26 -13.14
N SER A 86 -0.58 -4.25 -12.65
CA SER A 86 -1.14 -5.35 -11.86
C SER A 86 -0.94 -5.09 -10.38
N HIS A 87 0.25 -4.63 -10.01
CA HIS A 87 0.65 -4.33 -8.65
C HIS A 87 1.43 -3.02 -8.61
N VAL A 88 1.49 -2.42 -7.43
CA VAL A 88 2.31 -1.25 -7.12
C VAL A 88 3.13 -1.51 -5.87
N VAL A 89 4.31 -0.91 -5.80
CA VAL A 89 5.16 -0.91 -4.61
C VAL A 89 5.30 0.55 -4.17
N PRO A 90 4.76 0.94 -3.01
CA PRO A 90 4.92 2.29 -2.48
C PRO A 90 6.28 2.48 -1.82
N THR A 91 6.74 3.74 -1.75
CA THR A 91 7.93 4.08 -0.96
C THR A 91 7.62 4.15 0.53
N ALA A 92 8.65 4.00 1.36
CA ALA A 92 8.54 4.17 2.81
C ALA A 92 7.98 5.54 3.19
N GLY A 93 8.48 6.63 2.59
CA GLY A 93 8.01 7.98 2.89
C GLY A 93 6.54 8.21 2.55
N PHE A 94 6.05 7.66 1.43
CA PHE A 94 4.64 7.77 1.06
C PHE A 94 3.73 7.02 2.05
N LEU A 95 4.15 5.83 2.49
CA LEU A 95 3.43 5.07 3.52
C LEU A 95 3.46 5.78 4.87
N ALA A 96 4.61 6.29 5.30
CA ALA A 96 4.75 7.01 6.56
C ALA A 96 3.90 8.29 6.61
N GLU A 97 3.90 9.10 5.55
CA GLU A 97 3.04 10.29 5.44
C GLU A 97 1.55 9.89 5.53
N THR A 98 1.15 8.83 4.83
CA THR A 98 -0.23 8.33 4.86
C THR A 98 -0.64 7.83 6.25
N ILE A 99 0.21 7.04 6.90
CA ILE A 99 -0.06 6.51 8.25
C ILE A 99 -0.13 7.66 9.27
N THR A 100 0.73 8.67 9.12
CA THR A 100 0.69 9.87 9.97
C THR A 100 -0.63 10.62 9.80
N GLU A 101 -1.12 10.77 8.56
CA GLU A 101 -2.42 11.42 8.29
C GLU A 101 -3.62 10.57 8.75
N LEU A 102 -3.53 9.24 8.74
CA LEU A 102 -4.57 8.33 9.26
C LEU A 102 -4.53 8.17 10.79
N ASP A 103 -3.39 8.46 11.41
CA ASP A 103 -3.16 8.41 12.85
C ASP A 103 -3.62 7.08 13.49
N VAL A 104 -4.62 7.12 14.37
CA VAL A 104 -5.14 5.96 15.12
C VAL A 104 -5.99 5.02 14.29
N GLU A 105 -6.34 5.38 13.04
CA GLU A 105 -7.14 4.51 12.17
C GLU A 105 -6.34 3.32 11.60
N VAL A 106 -5.01 3.37 11.67
CA VAL A 106 -4.13 2.28 11.18
C VAL A 106 -3.75 1.34 12.32
N SER A 107 -4.04 0.05 12.15
CA SER A 107 -3.42 -1.01 12.94
C SER A 107 -1.96 -1.17 12.54
N ARG A 108 -1.06 -0.43 13.23
CA ARG A 108 0.39 -0.49 12.97
C ARG A 108 0.94 -1.91 13.06
N ASN A 109 0.39 -2.74 13.95
CA ASN A 109 0.81 -4.14 14.10
C ASN A 109 0.50 -4.96 12.85
N ASP A 110 -0.73 -4.88 12.33
CA ASP A 110 -1.14 -5.63 11.13
C ASP A 110 -0.42 -5.09 9.90
N PHE A 111 -0.28 -3.77 9.81
CA PHE A 111 0.49 -3.12 8.75
C PHE A 111 1.94 -3.64 8.67
N PHE A 112 2.68 -3.61 9.79
CA PHE A 112 4.05 -4.11 9.82
C PHE A 112 4.14 -5.63 9.65
N ALA A 113 3.17 -6.39 10.16
CA ALA A 113 3.09 -7.82 9.91
C ALA A 113 2.92 -8.11 8.40
N GLY A 114 2.08 -7.35 7.70
CA GLY A 114 1.89 -7.42 6.26
C GLY A 114 3.17 -7.13 5.49
N LEU A 115 3.86 -6.02 5.81
CA LEU A 115 5.15 -5.69 5.19
C LEU A 115 6.21 -6.77 5.42
N ASN A 116 6.30 -7.32 6.63
CA ASN A 116 7.31 -8.33 6.95
C ASN A 116 7.09 -9.64 6.16
N LYS A 117 5.84 -9.92 5.80
CA LYS A 117 5.46 -11.12 5.04
C LYS A 117 5.75 -11.00 3.55
N SER A 118 5.82 -9.79 3.00
CA SER A 118 6.13 -9.60 1.59
C SER A 118 7.63 -9.51 1.33
N ASP A 119 8.07 -9.94 0.14
CA ASP A 119 9.49 -9.87 -0.22
C ASP A 119 9.94 -8.45 -0.57
N TRP A 120 8.99 -7.59 -0.97
CA TRP A 120 9.24 -6.19 -1.31
C TRP A 120 9.12 -5.23 -0.12
N GLY A 121 8.39 -5.62 0.93
CA GLY A 121 8.01 -4.73 2.03
C GLY A 121 8.96 -4.76 3.22
N ARG A 122 9.77 -5.81 3.39
CA ARG A 122 10.68 -5.97 4.55
C ARG A 122 11.63 -4.79 4.72
N ASP A 123 12.26 -4.36 3.63
CA ASP A 123 13.24 -3.27 3.66
C ASP A 123 12.60 -1.88 3.85
N LEU A 124 11.27 -1.80 3.80
CA LEU A 124 10.53 -0.56 4.06
C LEU A 124 10.21 -0.37 5.55
N ILE A 125 10.29 -1.42 6.38
CA ILE A 125 9.82 -1.39 7.77
C ILE A 125 10.59 -0.39 8.62
N GLU A 126 11.92 -0.53 8.68
CA GLU A 126 12.75 0.35 9.52
C GLU A 126 12.67 1.82 9.07
N PRO A 127 12.78 2.15 7.76
CA PRO A 127 12.60 3.52 7.29
C PRO A 127 11.22 4.13 7.61
N ILE A 128 10.15 3.32 7.64
CA ILE A 128 8.82 3.81 8.03
C ILE A 128 8.78 4.06 9.54
N ARG A 129 9.33 3.15 10.36
CA ARG A 129 9.37 3.31 11.82
C ARG A 129 10.11 4.58 12.23
N GLU A 130 11.29 4.82 11.67
CA GLU A 130 12.09 6.02 11.93
C GLU A 130 11.31 7.33 11.66
N GLN A 131 10.43 7.32 10.66
CA GLN A 131 9.60 8.49 10.32
C GLN A 131 8.33 8.62 11.18
N LEU A 132 7.86 7.51 11.77
CA LEU A 132 6.69 7.48 12.65
C LEU A 132 7.04 7.67 14.13
N GLU A 133 8.31 7.49 14.49
CA GLU A 133 8.82 7.84 15.82
C GLU A 133 8.69 9.36 15.99
N PRO A 134 8.16 9.85 17.12
CA PRO A 134 8.19 11.28 17.40
C PRO A 134 9.66 11.70 17.43
N ASN A 135 10.03 12.73 16.66
CA ASN A 135 11.34 13.35 16.75
C ASN A 135 11.70 13.47 18.23
N SER A 136 12.77 12.79 18.66
CA SER A 136 13.30 12.79 20.03
C SER A 136 13.90 14.14 20.45
N PHE A 137 13.37 15.24 19.92
CA PHE A 137 13.59 16.60 20.36
C PHE A 137 12.28 17.13 20.92
N GLY A 138 12.10 16.87 22.22
CA GLY A 138 10.91 17.23 22.97
C GLY A 138 10.53 18.70 22.84
N GLN A 139 9.22 18.92 22.78
CA GLN A 139 8.62 20.18 23.21
C GLN A 139 7.44 19.83 24.11
N ILE A 140 7.63 20.10 25.40
CA ILE A 140 6.58 20.40 26.39
C ILE A 140 6.33 21.91 26.27
#